data_AF-Q9LQJ0-F1
#
_entry.id   AF-Q9LQJ0-F1
#
_cell.length_a   1.000
_cell.length_b   1.000
_cell.length_c   1.000
_cell.angle_alpha   90.00
_cell.angle_beta   90.00
_cell.angle_gamma   90.00
#
_symmetry.space_group_name_H-M   'P 1'
#
loop_
_entity.id
_entity.type
_entity.pdbx_description
1 polymer ?
#
loop_
_entity_poly.entity_id
_entity_poly.type
_entity_poly.pdbx_seq_one_letter_code
_entity_poly.pdbx_strand_id
1 'polypeptide(L)'
;MAGIWTRLLPVRRLSSFFSKSLLEWIYANLGEEIEINGCPWAVTFSQAIWWGWKWRYGNIFGENKKCRDRVRFIKDRALDVWKAHVHKMGVTTRTAREERLIAWSPPRVGWFKLNTDGASRGNPRLATAGGVVRDGDGNWCYGFSLNIGICSAPLAELWGAYYGLNIAWERGVTQLEMEIDSEMVVGFLRTGIDDSHPLSFLVRLCHGLLSKDWSVRISHVYREANRLADGLANYAFFLPLGFHLFNSTPDIVMSIVHDDVAGSAYPRNVQV
;
A
#
# COMPACT_ATOMS: atom_id res chain seq x y z
N MET A 1 -22.08 25.61 5.19
CA MET A 1 -22.23 24.59 4.12
C MET A 1 -23.44 24.85 3.24
N ALA A 2 -24.60 25.28 3.75
CA ALA A 2 -25.79 25.59 2.94
C ALA A 2 -25.51 26.46 1.70
N GLY A 3 -24.73 27.55 1.85
CA GLY A 3 -24.35 28.42 0.73
C GLY A 3 -23.44 27.81 -0.35
N ILE A 4 -22.81 26.66 -0.08
CA ILE A 4 -22.08 25.89 -1.11
C ILE A 4 -23.09 25.09 -1.93
N TRP A 5 -24.04 24.42 -1.27
CA TRP A 5 -25.08 23.62 -1.92
C TRP A 5 -25.98 24.45 -2.82
N THR A 6 -26.36 25.66 -2.42
CA THR A 6 -27.17 26.59 -3.23
C THR A 6 -26.48 27.03 -4.52
N ARG A 7 -25.15 26.95 -4.60
CA ARG A 7 -24.35 27.30 -5.78
C ARG A 7 -23.88 26.08 -6.59
N LEU A 8 -24.00 24.87 -6.03
CA LEU A 8 -23.70 23.61 -6.71
C LEU A 8 -24.94 23.01 -7.40
N LEU A 9 -26.12 23.22 -6.82
CA LEU A 9 -27.38 22.64 -7.31
C LEU A 9 -28.25 23.66 -8.06
N PRO A 10 -28.99 23.24 -9.09
CA PRO A 10 -30.08 24.03 -9.65
C PRO A 10 -31.14 24.34 -8.58
N VAL A 11 -31.70 25.56 -8.62
CA VAL A 11 -32.67 26.07 -7.63
C VAL A 11 -33.84 25.10 -7.40
N ARG A 12 -34.32 24.45 -8.46
CA ARG A 12 -35.46 23.51 -8.43
C ARG A 12 -35.21 22.26 -7.57
N ARG A 13 -33.95 21.93 -7.28
CA ARG A 13 -33.58 20.74 -6.50
C ARG A 13 -33.31 21.05 -5.03
N LEU A 14 -33.16 22.32 -4.66
CA LEU A 14 -32.81 22.72 -3.30
C LEU A 14 -33.90 22.39 -2.28
N SER A 15 -35.18 22.45 -2.69
CA SER A 15 -36.32 22.17 -1.81
C SER A 15 -36.39 20.70 -1.39
N SER A 16 -36.10 19.77 -2.29
CA SER A 16 -36.06 18.33 -1.98
C SER A 16 -34.73 17.87 -1.41
N PHE A 17 -33.64 18.62 -1.66
CA PHE A 17 -32.29 18.21 -1.28
C PHE A 17 -32.09 18.06 0.22
N PHE A 18 -32.67 18.91 1.07
CA PHE A 18 -32.51 18.82 2.53
C PHE A 18 -33.68 18.12 3.24
N SER A 19 -34.58 17.47 2.49
CA SER A 19 -35.80 16.87 3.03
C SER A 19 -35.64 15.44 3.57
N LYS A 20 -34.49 14.80 3.31
CA LYS A 20 -34.22 13.40 3.65
C LYS A 20 -33.40 13.26 4.94
N SER A 21 -33.47 12.09 5.57
CA SER A 21 -32.54 11.75 6.65
C SER A 21 -31.10 11.71 6.14
N LEU A 22 -30.09 11.82 7.02
CA LEU A 22 -28.68 11.90 6.61
C LEU A 22 -28.26 10.71 5.74
N LEU A 23 -28.65 9.49 6.12
CA LEU A 23 -28.24 8.28 5.41
C LEU A 23 -28.90 8.22 4.02
N GLU A 24 -30.22 8.44 3.95
CA GLU A 24 -30.96 8.50 2.69
C GLU A 24 -30.49 9.62 1.79
N TRP A 25 -30.10 10.76 2.37
CA TRP A 25 -29.53 11.89 1.65
C TRP A 25 -28.19 11.53 1.00
N ILE A 26 -27.31 10.83 1.72
CA ILE A 26 -26.03 10.37 1.18
C ILE A 26 -26.26 9.36 0.06
N TYR A 27 -27.05 8.30 0.30
CA TYR A 27 -27.29 7.27 -0.71
C TYR A 27 -27.96 7.81 -1.96
N ALA A 28 -29.00 8.65 -1.81
CA ALA A 28 -29.72 9.18 -2.95
C ALA A 28 -28.84 10.06 -3.86
N ASN A 29 -27.90 10.81 -3.29
CA ASN A 29 -27.02 11.68 -4.07
C ASN A 29 -25.78 10.95 -4.65
N LEU A 30 -25.30 9.90 -3.98
CA LEU A 30 -24.23 9.05 -4.51
C LEU A 30 -24.72 8.07 -5.58
N GLY A 31 -25.98 7.65 -5.52
CA GLY A 31 -26.61 6.77 -6.50
C GLY A 31 -27.28 7.50 -7.66
N GLU A 32 -27.17 8.83 -7.74
CA GLU A 32 -27.84 9.59 -8.78
C GLU A 32 -27.01 9.64 -10.08
N GLU A 33 -27.56 9.09 -11.15
CA GLU A 33 -26.95 9.05 -12.48
C GLU A 33 -27.28 10.30 -13.30
N ILE A 34 -26.83 11.45 -12.82
CA ILE A 34 -26.97 12.73 -13.51
C ILE A 34 -25.62 13.42 -13.62
N GLU A 35 -25.47 14.18 -14.69
CA GLU A 35 -24.27 14.98 -14.93
C GLU A 35 -24.53 16.46 -14.63
N ILE A 36 -23.63 17.09 -13.88
CA ILE A 36 -23.71 18.50 -13.55
C ILE A 36 -22.32 19.12 -13.76
N ASN A 37 -22.22 20.12 -14.67
CA ASN A 37 -20.98 20.80 -15.03
C ASN A 37 -19.86 19.90 -15.59
N GLY A 38 -20.18 18.92 -16.44
CA GLY A 38 -19.15 18.11 -17.13
C GLY A 38 -18.63 16.91 -16.33
N CYS A 39 -19.24 16.56 -15.20
CA CYS A 39 -18.90 15.38 -14.42
C CYS A 39 -20.13 14.80 -13.69
N PRO A 40 -20.12 13.49 -13.35
CA PRO A 40 -21.21 12.88 -12.60
C PRO A 40 -21.46 13.59 -11.26
N TRP A 41 -22.74 13.78 -10.94
CA TRP A 41 -23.18 14.44 -9.71
C TRP A 41 -22.62 13.76 -8.47
N ALA A 42 -22.60 12.43 -8.43
CA ALA A 42 -22.03 11.65 -7.34
C ALA A 42 -20.57 12.06 -7.03
N VAL A 43 -19.77 12.35 -8.06
CA VAL A 43 -18.39 12.83 -7.90
C VAL A 43 -18.38 14.23 -7.31
N THR A 44 -19.16 15.17 -7.85
CA THR A 44 -19.26 16.53 -7.30
C THR A 44 -19.77 16.54 -5.85
N PHE A 45 -20.79 15.73 -5.56
CA PHE A 45 -21.40 15.59 -4.25
C PHE A 45 -20.41 15.03 -3.21
N SER A 46 -19.69 13.97 -3.57
CA SER A 46 -18.66 13.37 -2.69
C SER A 46 -17.54 14.38 -2.37
N GLN A 47 -17.05 15.13 -3.37
CA GLN A 47 -16.07 16.19 -3.16
C GLN A 47 -16.62 17.31 -2.25
N ALA A 48 -17.88 17.70 -2.43
CA ALA A 48 -18.50 18.74 -1.61
C ALA A 48 -18.66 18.34 -0.14
N ILE A 49 -19.03 17.08 0.15
CA ILE A 49 -19.08 16.56 1.53
C ILE A 49 -17.67 16.50 2.13
N TRP A 50 -16.72 15.88 1.42
CA TRP A 50 -15.35 15.70 1.89
C TRP A 50 -14.69 17.03 2.24
N TRP A 51 -14.74 17.99 1.31
CA TRP A 51 -14.15 19.31 1.53
C TRP A 51 -14.94 20.15 2.54
N GLY A 52 -16.26 19.97 2.61
CA GLY A 52 -17.08 20.53 3.66
C GLY A 52 -16.63 20.12 5.06
N TRP A 53 -16.35 18.83 5.24
CA TRP A 53 -15.80 18.30 6.48
C TRP A 53 -14.36 18.79 6.72
N LYS A 54 -13.46 18.69 5.73
CA LYS A 54 -12.07 19.17 5.83
C LYS A 54 -11.97 20.65 6.23
N TRP A 55 -12.78 21.52 5.64
CA TRP A 55 -12.77 22.94 6.00
C TRP A 55 -13.35 23.20 7.39
N ARG A 56 -14.33 22.40 7.83
CA ARG A 56 -14.86 22.49 9.19
C ARG A 56 -13.79 22.05 10.19
N TYR A 57 -13.11 20.94 9.92
CA TYR A 57 -11.97 20.45 10.70
C TYR A 57 -10.87 21.51 10.79
N GLY A 58 -10.40 22.03 9.65
CA GLY A 58 -9.33 23.03 9.62
C GLY A 58 -9.70 24.35 10.32
N ASN A 59 -10.98 24.71 10.38
CA ASN A 59 -11.44 25.88 11.15
C ASN A 59 -11.36 25.66 12.67
N ILE A 60 -11.50 24.42 13.13
CA ILE A 60 -11.45 24.06 14.56
C ILE A 60 -9.99 23.96 15.02
N PHE A 61 -9.12 23.40 14.18
CA PHE A 61 -7.73 23.06 14.55
C PHE A 61 -6.67 23.98 13.93
N GLY A 62 -7.06 25.11 13.32
CA GLY A 62 -6.15 26.20 12.94
C GLY A 62 -5.40 26.05 11.60
N GLU A 63 -5.68 25.02 10.79
CA GLU A 63 -4.92 24.72 9.56
C GLU A 63 -5.49 25.37 8.28
N ASN A 64 -6.64 26.07 8.36
CA ASN A 64 -7.37 26.44 7.14
C ASN A 64 -6.85 27.74 6.49
N LYS A 65 -6.29 27.64 5.28
CA LYS A 65 -6.03 28.81 4.42
C LYS A 65 -7.34 29.33 3.82
N LYS A 66 -7.50 30.66 3.72
CA LYS A 66 -8.70 31.29 3.12
C LYS A 66 -8.82 30.91 1.64
N CYS A 67 -9.65 29.92 1.32
CA CYS A 67 -10.09 29.65 -0.06
C CYS A 67 -11.07 30.76 -0.50
N ARG A 68 -10.69 31.59 -1.48
CA ARG A 68 -11.49 32.72 -1.97
C ARG A 68 -12.81 32.28 -2.65
N ASP A 69 -12.82 31.13 -3.36
CA ASP A 69 -14.06 30.54 -3.89
C ASP A 69 -14.08 29.00 -3.69
N ARG A 70 -14.78 28.59 -2.64
CA ARG A 70 -14.97 27.18 -2.26
C ARG A 70 -15.79 26.38 -3.27
N VAL A 71 -16.72 27.03 -3.98
CA VAL A 71 -17.60 26.35 -4.95
C VAL A 71 -16.81 26.04 -6.21
N ARG A 72 -16.06 27.01 -6.72
CA ARG A 72 -15.16 26.80 -7.86
C ARG A 72 -14.15 25.71 -7.56
N PHE A 73 -13.53 25.74 -6.37
CA PHE A 73 -12.58 24.73 -5.94
C PHE A 73 -13.17 23.30 -5.95
N ILE A 74 -14.41 23.11 -5.46
CA ILE A 74 -15.07 21.81 -5.49
C ILE A 74 -15.30 21.33 -6.93
N LYS A 75 -15.77 22.22 -7.82
CA LYS A 75 -16.01 21.90 -9.23
C LYS A 75 -14.73 21.48 -9.93
N ASP A 76 -13.66 22.25 -9.76
CA ASP A 76 -12.35 21.96 -10.37
C ASP A 76 -11.82 20.59 -9.88
N ARG A 77 -11.92 20.31 -8.57
CA ARG A 77 -11.51 19.01 -8.01
C ARG A 77 -12.37 17.85 -8.46
N ALA A 78 -13.68 18.02 -8.56
CA ALA A 78 -14.57 16.98 -9.07
C ALA A 78 -14.23 16.63 -10.53
N LEU A 79 -13.93 17.64 -11.35
CA LEU A 79 -13.54 17.45 -12.73
C LEU A 79 -12.17 16.77 -12.86
N ASP A 80 -11.18 17.16 -12.06
CA ASP A 80 -9.86 16.50 -12.02
C ASP A 80 -9.98 15.01 -11.69
N VAL A 81 -10.73 14.68 -10.63
CA VAL A 81 -10.96 13.31 -10.19
C VAL A 81 -11.68 12.51 -11.27
N TRP A 82 -12.70 13.10 -11.90
CA TRP A 82 -13.43 12.45 -12.99
C TRP A 82 -12.54 12.22 -14.22
N LYS A 83 -11.74 13.20 -14.62
CA LYS A 83 -10.78 13.04 -15.73
C LYS A 83 -9.76 11.94 -15.46
N ALA A 84 -9.21 11.87 -14.25
CA ALA A 84 -8.31 10.80 -13.86
C ALA A 84 -8.99 9.43 -13.89
N HIS A 85 -10.26 9.36 -13.44
CA HIS A 85 -11.06 8.14 -13.49
C HIS A 85 -11.35 7.69 -14.94
N VAL A 86 -11.80 8.61 -15.79
CA VAL A 86 -12.07 8.34 -17.22
C VAL A 86 -10.78 8.00 -17.96
N HIS A 87 -9.65 8.64 -17.65
CA HIS A 87 -8.35 8.27 -18.22
C HIS A 87 -7.98 6.82 -17.83
N LYS A 88 -8.21 6.43 -16.57
CA LYS A 88 -8.00 5.06 -16.10
C LYS A 88 -8.97 4.06 -16.76
N MET A 89 -10.23 4.45 -17.01
CA MET A 89 -11.23 3.61 -17.66
C MET A 89 -11.07 3.53 -19.19
N GLY A 90 -10.61 4.60 -19.84
CA GLY A 90 -10.31 4.64 -21.27
C GLY A 90 -9.04 3.85 -21.64
N VAL A 91 -8.18 3.60 -20.65
CA VAL A 91 -7.00 2.73 -20.78
C VAL A 91 -7.31 1.27 -20.43
N THR A 92 -8.53 0.93 -20.01
CA THR A 92 -8.96 -0.48 -19.91
C THR A 92 -9.31 -1.05 -21.28
N THR A 93 -8.29 -1.41 -22.06
CA THR A 93 -8.39 -2.63 -22.86
C THR A 93 -8.82 -3.75 -21.90
N ARG A 94 -9.79 -4.58 -22.29
CA ARG A 94 -10.01 -5.87 -21.61
C ARG A 94 -8.74 -6.69 -21.88
N THR A 95 -7.69 -6.46 -21.10
CA THR A 95 -6.50 -7.29 -21.11
C THR A 95 -6.96 -8.69 -20.77
N ALA A 96 -6.69 -9.63 -21.67
CA ALA A 96 -6.93 -11.03 -21.42
C ALA A 96 -6.23 -11.37 -20.09
N ARG A 97 -6.98 -11.94 -19.16
CA ARG A 97 -6.39 -12.44 -17.91
C ARG A 97 -6.05 -13.90 -18.14
N GLU A 98 -4.79 -14.23 -17.93
CA GLU A 98 -4.29 -15.60 -17.98
C GLU A 98 -4.09 -16.08 -16.54
N GLU A 99 -4.55 -17.31 -16.26
CA GLU A 99 -4.22 -17.97 -15.01
C GLU A 99 -2.79 -18.49 -15.09
N ARG A 100 -1.95 -18.09 -14.13
CA ARG A 100 -0.58 -18.56 -13.99
C ARG A 100 -0.39 -19.16 -12.61
N LEU A 101 0.28 -20.30 -12.57
CA LEU A 101 0.71 -20.91 -11.32
C LEU A 101 1.98 -20.21 -10.83
N ILE A 102 1.92 -19.64 -9.63
CA ILE A 102 3.02 -18.92 -9.01
C ILE A 102 3.55 -19.75 -7.84
N ALA A 103 4.84 -20.06 -7.88
CA ALA A 103 5.58 -20.69 -6.80
C ALA A 103 6.76 -19.80 -6.39
N TRP A 104 7.21 -19.94 -5.15
CA TRP A 104 8.51 -19.41 -4.75
C TRP A 104 9.62 -20.14 -5.53
N SER A 105 10.70 -19.42 -5.85
CA SER A 105 11.88 -20.01 -6.48
C SER A 105 13.14 -19.68 -5.67
N PRO A 106 14.13 -20.59 -5.61
CA PRO A 106 15.40 -20.30 -4.95
C PRO A 106 16.17 -19.17 -5.66
N PRO A 107 17.13 -18.52 -4.98
CA PRO A 107 17.96 -17.51 -5.61
C PRO A 107 18.90 -18.11 -6.67
N ARG A 108 19.57 -17.22 -7.40
CA ARG A 108 20.69 -17.60 -8.28
C ARG A 108 21.81 -18.26 -7.48
N VAL A 109 22.55 -19.14 -8.14
CA VAL A 109 23.75 -19.78 -7.56
C VAL A 109 24.72 -18.70 -7.05
N GLY A 110 25.13 -18.82 -5.79
CA GLY A 110 26.02 -17.87 -5.12
C GLY A 110 25.34 -16.60 -4.58
N TRP A 111 24.00 -16.50 -4.68
CA TRP A 111 23.21 -15.41 -4.12
C TRP A 111 22.39 -15.90 -2.93
N PHE A 112 22.16 -15.00 -1.98
CA PHE A 112 21.15 -15.17 -0.94
C PHE A 112 19.84 -14.55 -1.41
N LYS A 113 18.71 -15.04 -0.89
CA LYS A 113 17.39 -14.44 -1.11
C LYS A 113 16.84 -13.86 0.18
N LEU A 114 16.40 -12.62 0.13
CA LEU A 114 15.64 -11.95 1.19
C LEU A 114 14.21 -11.73 0.71
N ASN A 115 13.25 -12.38 1.35
CA ASN A 115 11.83 -12.10 1.18
C ASN A 115 11.35 -11.24 2.36
N THR A 116 10.67 -10.13 2.10
CA THR A 116 10.09 -9.26 3.16
C THR A 116 8.64 -8.93 2.89
N ASP A 117 7.88 -8.68 3.94
CA ASP A 117 6.48 -8.25 3.87
C ASP A 117 6.10 -7.41 5.10
N GLY A 118 5.10 -6.55 4.94
CA GLY A 118 4.45 -5.76 5.97
C GLY A 118 2.95 -6.06 6.07
N ALA A 119 2.50 -6.48 7.25
CA ALA A 119 1.07 -6.69 7.51
C ALA A 119 0.48 -5.53 8.31
N SER A 120 -0.75 -5.09 7.97
CA SER A 120 -1.45 -4.06 8.73
C SER A 120 -2.96 -4.32 8.82
N ARG A 121 -3.53 -4.14 10.02
CA ARG A 121 -4.98 -4.31 10.29
C ARG A 121 -5.79 -3.04 10.03
N GLY A 122 -5.27 -2.12 9.22
CA GLY A 122 -5.87 -0.83 8.86
C GLY A 122 -4.81 0.17 8.39
N ASN A 123 -5.20 1.42 8.13
CA ASN A 123 -4.25 2.43 7.66
C ASN A 123 -4.55 3.83 8.26
N PRO A 124 -3.94 4.20 9.41
CA PRO A 124 -3.03 3.40 10.25
C PRO A 124 -3.78 2.52 11.27
N ARG A 125 -3.22 1.36 11.60
CA ARG A 125 -3.65 0.52 12.74
C ARG A 125 -2.47 -0.35 13.20
N LEU A 126 -2.74 -1.38 14.01
CA LEU A 126 -1.75 -2.38 14.34
C LEU A 126 -1.13 -2.93 13.06
N ALA A 127 0.18 -2.80 12.97
CA ALA A 127 0.98 -3.26 11.86
C ALA A 127 2.26 -3.93 12.36
N THR A 128 2.76 -4.78 11.50
CA THR A 128 3.90 -5.64 11.72
C THR A 128 4.67 -5.79 10.42
N ALA A 129 5.90 -6.29 10.51
CA ALA A 129 6.67 -6.70 9.35
C ALA A 129 7.35 -8.03 9.63
N GLY A 130 7.76 -8.70 8.57
CA GLY A 130 8.49 -9.96 8.66
C GLY A 130 9.39 -10.15 7.46
N GLY A 131 10.35 -11.04 7.61
CA GLY A 131 11.19 -11.41 6.49
C GLY A 131 12.11 -12.58 6.81
N VAL A 132 12.65 -13.15 5.74
CA VAL A 132 13.46 -14.36 5.78
C VAL A 132 14.60 -14.24 4.79
N VAL A 133 15.80 -14.63 5.24
CA VAL A 133 17.00 -14.78 4.43
C VAL A 133 17.26 -16.26 4.21
N ARG A 134 17.39 -16.65 2.95
CA ARG A 134 17.71 -18.02 2.53
C ARG A 134 18.99 -18.05 1.68
N ASP A 135 19.72 -19.15 1.73
CA ASP A 135 20.93 -19.35 0.93
C ASP A 135 20.64 -19.76 -0.52
N GLY A 136 21.71 -20.05 -1.27
CA GLY A 136 21.68 -20.50 -2.67
C GLY A 136 20.86 -21.77 -2.90
N ASP A 137 20.75 -22.62 -1.89
CA ASP A 137 20.01 -23.88 -1.94
C ASP A 137 18.56 -23.71 -1.43
N GLY A 138 18.19 -22.49 -1.04
CA GLY A 138 16.89 -22.16 -0.49
C GLY A 138 16.71 -22.53 0.98
N ASN A 139 17.77 -22.93 1.67
CA ASN A 139 17.70 -23.26 3.09
C ASN A 139 17.53 -21.99 3.92
N TRP A 140 16.81 -22.12 5.03
CA TRP A 140 16.68 -21.05 6.00
C TRP A 140 18.04 -20.69 6.60
N CYS A 141 18.42 -19.41 6.53
CA CYS A 141 19.57 -18.89 7.27
C CYS A 141 19.10 -18.13 8.51
N TYR A 142 18.25 -17.13 8.30
CA TYR A 142 17.73 -16.25 9.35
C TYR A 142 16.33 -15.78 8.98
N GLY A 143 15.51 -15.49 9.97
CA GLY A 143 14.26 -14.76 9.76
C GLY A 143 14.00 -13.80 10.89
N PHE A 144 13.04 -12.91 10.69
CA PHE A 144 12.64 -11.95 11.70
C PHE A 144 11.15 -11.65 11.62
N SER A 145 10.64 -11.20 12.75
CA SER A 145 9.30 -10.64 12.90
C SER A 145 9.42 -9.34 13.69
N LEU A 146 8.73 -8.31 13.26
CA LEU A 146 8.73 -6.99 13.86
C LEU A 146 7.30 -6.60 14.20
N ASN A 147 7.00 -6.48 15.48
CA ASN A 147 5.77 -5.85 15.92
C ASN A 147 6.00 -4.34 16.05
N ILE A 148 5.46 -3.57 15.10
CA ILE A 148 5.70 -2.13 14.99
C ILE A 148 4.77 -1.33 15.90
N GLY A 149 3.58 -1.87 16.20
CA GLY A 149 2.50 -1.12 16.85
C GLY A 149 1.64 -0.41 15.81
N ILE A 150 1.36 0.88 15.97
CA ILE A 150 0.47 1.61 15.05
C ILE A 150 1.26 2.20 13.89
N CYS A 151 0.97 1.74 12.68
CA CYS A 151 1.72 2.13 11.47
C CYS A 151 0.83 2.02 10.22
N SER A 152 1.25 2.64 9.11
CA SER A 152 0.62 2.48 7.79
C SER A 152 1.21 1.27 7.06
N ALA A 153 0.43 0.67 6.15
CA ALA A 153 0.91 -0.51 5.42
C ALA A 153 2.22 -0.26 4.64
N PRO A 154 2.38 0.82 3.84
CA PRO A 154 3.63 1.06 3.13
C PRO A 154 4.83 1.31 4.05
N LEU A 155 4.60 1.89 5.24
CA LEU A 155 5.66 2.10 6.21
C LEU A 155 6.07 0.78 6.88
N ALA A 156 5.13 -0.12 7.15
CA ALA A 156 5.42 -1.46 7.68
C ALA A 156 6.26 -2.29 6.70
N GLU A 157 5.88 -2.27 5.41
CA GLU A 157 6.63 -2.89 4.33
C GLU A 157 8.07 -2.37 4.23
N LEU A 158 8.24 -1.04 4.28
CA LEU A 158 9.57 -0.43 4.27
C LEU A 158 10.39 -0.77 5.52
N TRP A 159 9.76 -0.94 6.69
CA TRP A 159 10.45 -1.42 7.88
C TRP A 159 10.94 -2.84 7.72
N GLY A 160 10.11 -3.73 7.15
CA GLY A 160 10.51 -5.08 6.77
C GLY A 160 11.72 -5.06 5.84
N ALA A 161 11.65 -4.23 4.80
CA ALA A 161 12.76 -4.03 3.86
C ALA A 161 14.05 -3.59 4.55
N TYR A 162 13.98 -2.54 5.38
CA TYR A 162 15.13 -2.00 6.09
C TYR A 162 15.81 -3.01 7.01
N TYR A 163 15.04 -3.69 7.87
CA TYR A 163 15.61 -4.68 8.78
C TYR A 163 16.16 -5.89 8.04
N GLY A 164 15.47 -6.37 6.99
CA GLY A 164 15.97 -7.44 6.16
C GLY A 164 17.33 -7.11 5.52
N LEU A 165 17.45 -5.91 4.94
CA LEU A 165 18.72 -5.42 4.38
C LEU A 165 19.81 -5.30 5.45
N ASN A 166 19.47 -4.77 6.63
CA ASN A 166 20.42 -4.60 7.72
C ASN A 166 20.96 -5.95 8.21
N ILE A 167 20.08 -6.93 8.42
CA ILE A 167 20.45 -8.29 8.82
C ILE A 167 21.37 -8.92 7.77
N ALA A 168 20.99 -8.87 6.49
CA ALA A 168 21.80 -9.46 5.43
C ALA A 168 23.21 -8.85 5.38
N TRP A 169 23.30 -7.52 5.49
CA TRP A 169 24.57 -6.80 5.54
C TRP A 169 25.42 -7.18 6.78
N GLU A 170 24.83 -7.17 7.98
CA GLU A 170 25.53 -7.54 9.23
C GLU A 170 26.03 -8.98 9.22
N ARG A 171 25.38 -9.87 8.47
CA ARG A 171 25.77 -11.27 8.29
C ARG A 171 26.81 -11.48 7.18
N GLY A 172 27.29 -10.41 6.54
CA GLY A 172 28.34 -10.48 5.53
C GLY A 172 27.87 -11.02 4.18
N VAL A 173 26.57 -10.94 3.87
CA VAL A 173 26.06 -11.29 2.54
C VAL A 173 26.62 -10.30 1.52
N THR A 174 27.24 -10.81 0.46
CA THR A 174 27.83 -9.97 -0.61
C THR A 174 26.97 -9.92 -1.88
N GLN A 175 26.06 -10.87 -2.07
CA GLN A 175 25.17 -10.98 -3.23
C GLN A 175 23.76 -11.33 -2.74
N LEU A 176 22.80 -10.41 -2.89
CA LEU A 176 21.45 -10.52 -2.35
C LEU A 176 20.37 -10.26 -3.40
N GLU A 177 19.42 -11.19 -3.55
CA GLU A 177 18.16 -10.99 -4.25
C GLU A 177 17.07 -10.65 -3.23
N MET A 178 16.57 -9.43 -3.26
CA MET A 178 15.51 -8.95 -2.39
C MET A 178 14.17 -8.95 -3.12
N GLU A 179 13.20 -9.67 -2.56
CA GLU A 179 11.85 -9.82 -3.10
C GLU A 179 10.81 -9.24 -2.12
N ILE A 180 9.90 -8.43 -2.67
CA ILE A 180 8.84 -7.73 -1.92
C ILE A 180 7.56 -7.85 -2.75
N ASP A 181 6.40 -8.03 -2.11
CA ASP A 181 5.10 -8.13 -2.80
C ASP A 181 4.39 -6.79 -3.01
N SER A 182 5.02 -5.70 -2.56
CA SER A 182 4.53 -4.34 -2.73
C SER A 182 5.28 -3.61 -3.86
N GLU A 183 4.66 -3.56 -5.04
CA GLU A 183 5.18 -2.85 -6.22
C GLU A 183 5.52 -1.37 -5.89
N MET A 184 4.73 -0.74 -5.02
CA MET A 184 4.98 0.64 -4.56
C MET A 184 6.32 0.75 -3.82
N VAL A 185 6.60 -0.18 -2.90
CA VAL A 185 7.83 -0.18 -2.09
C VAL A 185 9.03 -0.51 -2.96
N VAL A 186 8.89 -1.48 -3.88
CA VAL A 186 9.92 -1.76 -4.89
C VAL A 186 10.21 -0.53 -5.74
N GLY A 187 9.18 0.20 -6.18
CA GLY A 187 9.32 1.47 -6.87
C GLY A 187 10.13 2.48 -6.06
N PHE A 188 9.75 2.70 -4.79
CA PHE A 188 10.46 3.62 -3.90
C PHE A 188 11.93 3.25 -3.71
N LEU A 189 12.25 1.97 -3.55
CA LEU A 189 13.62 1.52 -3.38
C LEU A 189 14.46 1.62 -4.67
N ARG A 190 13.84 1.42 -5.84
CA ARG A 190 14.55 1.49 -7.14
C ARG A 190 14.73 2.92 -7.64
N THR A 191 13.70 3.76 -7.57
CA THR A 191 13.71 5.10 -8.18
C THR A 191 13.89 6.22 -7.17
N GLY A 192 13.82 5.92 -5.87
CA GLY A 192 13.74 6.92 -4.82
C GLY A 192 12.36 7.56 -4.75
N ILE A 193 12.22 8.50 -3.80
CA ILE A 193 11.02 9.32 -3.59
C ILE A 193 11.41 10.75 -3.27
N ASP A 194 10.45 11.66 -3.43
CA ASP A 194 10.62 13.06 -3.04
C ASP A 194 10.92 13.20 -1.54
N ASP A 195 11.83 14.12 -1.21
CA ASP A 195 12.29 14.34 0.16
C ASP A 195 11.18 14.78 1.12
N SER A 196 10.15 15.46 0.62
CA SER A 196 8.98 15.87 1.39
C SER A 196 7.99 14.74 1.66
N HIS A 197 8.15 13.59 0.99
CA HIS A 197 7.28 12.44 1.19
C HIS A 197 7.47 11.88 2.62
N PRO A 198 6.39 11.53 3.35
CA PRO A 198 6.49 11.09 4.75
C PRO A 198 7.31 9.80 4.96
N LEU A 199 7.57 9.05 3.90
CA LEU A 199 8.38 7.82 3.92
C LEU A 199 9.84 8.04 3.48
N SER A 200 10.23 9.26 3.11
CA SER A 200 11.55 9.59 2.53
C SER A 200 12.69 9.20 3.46
N PHE A 201 12.52 9.39 4.77
CA PHE A 201 13.53 9.04 5.76
C PHE A 201 13.91 7.55 5.71
N LEU A 202 12.91 6.66 5.59
CA LEU A 202 13.15 5.22 5.63
C LEU A 202 13.69 4.69 4.30
N VAL A 203 13.22 5.26 3.18
CA VAL A 203 13.81 4.99 1.86
C VAL A 203 15.28 5.39 1.82
N ARG A 204 15.64 6.55 2.39
CA ARG A 204 17.04 7.00 2.51
C ARG A 204 17.88 6.05 3.35
N LEU A 205 17.34 5.50 4.45
CA LEU A 205 18.04 4.49 5.25
C LEU A 205 18.31 3.22 4.43
N CYS A 206 17.32 2.73 3.69
CA CYS A 206 17.51 1.59 2.77
C CYS A 206 18.55 1.91 1.70
N HIS A 207 18.50 3.08 1.07
CA HIS A 207 19.50 3.52 0.08
C HIS A 207 20.92 3.56 0.66
N GLY A 208 21.08 3.98 1.91
CA GLY A 208 22.39 3.93 2.60
C GLY A 208 22.92 2.52 2.84
N LEU A 209 22.06 1.50 2.91
CA LEU A 209 22.47 0.08 2.93
C LEU A 209 22.78 -0.40 1.51
N LEU A 210 21.95 -0.04 0.53
CA LEU A 210 22.13 -0.44 -0.87
C LEU A 210 23.38 0.17 -1.52
N SER A 211 23.88 1.30 -1.00
CA SER A 211 25.10 1.94 -1.49
C SER A 211 26.40 1.37 -0.91
N LYS A 212 26.32 0.32 -0.09
CA LYS A 212 27.50 -0.35 0.49
C LYS A 212 28.15 -1.30 -0.52
N ASP A 213 29.28 -1.91 -0.12
CA ASP A 213 30.07 -2.80 -0.97
C ASP A 213 29.48 -4.23 -1.03
N TRP A 214 28.34 -4.37 -1.71
CA TRP A 214 27.65 -5.63 -2.01
C TRP A 214 26.73 -5.45 -3.23
N SER A 215 26.32 -6.55 -3.86
CA SER A 215 25.35 -6.52 -4.95
C SER A 215 23.97 -6.86 -4.46
N VAL A 216 23.02 -5.94 -4.63
CA VAL A 216 21.61 -6.16 -4.26
C VAL A 216 20.71 -5.99 -5.48
N ARG A 217 19.89 -7.00 -5.76
CA ARG A 217 18.85 -6.98 -6.80
C ARG A 217 17.49 -6.94 -6.13
N ILE A 218 16.76 -5.85 -6.32
CA ILE A 218 15.42 -5.70 -5.76
C ILE A 218 14.40 -6.03 -6.83
N SER A 219 13.42 -6.88 -6.55
CA SER A 219 12.32 -7.24 -7.46
C SER A 219 10.99 -7.35 -6.75
N HIS A 220 9.91 -7.07 -7.49
CA HIS A 220 8.57 -7.40 -7.05
C HIS A 220 8.26 -8.87 -7.32
N VAL A 221 7.54 -9.50 -6.39
CA VAL A 221 6.98 -10.86 -6.54
C VAL A 221 5.51 -10.86 -6.18
N TYR A 222 4.75 -11.83 -6.70
CA TYR A 222 3.37 -11.98 -6.22
C TYR A 222 3.34 -12.58 -4.82
N ARG A 223 2.27 -12.28 -4.08
CA ARG A 223 2.03 -12.78 -2.70
C ARG A 223 2.13 -14.29 -2.57
N GLU A 224 1.70 -15.00 -3.60
CA GLU A 224 1.76 -16.45 -3.70
C GLU A 224 3.20 -16.99 -3.59
N ALA A 225 4.20 -16.24 -4.07
CA ALA A 225 5.62 -16.54 -3.92
C ALA A 225 6.24 -15.91 -2.65
N ASN A 226 5.55 -15.01 -1.93
CA ASN A 226 6.07 -14.32 -0.74
C ASN A 226 5.47 -14.83 0.58
N ARG A 227 4.78 -15.97 0.56
CA ARG A 227 3.98 -16.49 1.68
C ARG A 227 4.76 -16.66 2.97
N LEU A 228 6.05 -17.00 2.90
CA LEU A 228 6.85 -17.19 4.10
C LEU A 228 7.10 -15.87 4.84
N ALA A 229 7.37 -14.79 4.11
CA ALA A 229 7.52 -13.46 4.69
C ALA A 229 6.18 -12.92 5.23
N ASP A 230 5.08 -13.11 4.49
CA ASP A 230 3.71 -12.80 4.95
C ASP A 230 3.38 -13.56 6.24
N GLY A 231 3.71 -14.85 6.31
CA GLY A 231 3.54 -15.68 7.50
C GLY A 231 4.27 -15.13 8.71
N LEU A 232 5.52 -14.69 8.55
CA LEU A 232 6.32 -14.07 9.62
C LEU A 232 5.79 -12.69 10.01
N ALA A 233 5.31 -11.89 9.06
CA ALA A 233 4.70 -10.59 9.34
C ALA A 233 3.40 -10.77 10.14
N ASN A 234 2.55 -11.74 9.76
CA ASN A 234 1.33 -12.06 10.50
C ASN A 234 1.61 -12.67 11.87
N TYR A 235 2.63 -13.53 11.98
CA TYR A 235 3.05 -14.11 13.27
C TYR A 235 3.45 -13.04 14.28
N ALA A 236 4.07 -11.95 13.81
CA ALA A 236 4.50 -10.86 14.67
C ALA A 236 3.36 -10.18 15.45
N PHE A 237 2.09 -10.30 15.03
CA PHE A 237 0.94 -9.78 15.80
C PHE A 237 0.77 -10.48 17.16
N PHE A 238 1.29 -11.70 17.31
CA PHE A 238 1.23 -12.49 18.54
C PHE A 238 2.48 -12.30 19.41
N LEU A 239 3.48 -11.58 18.92
CA LEU A 239 4.72 -11.30 19.64
C LEU A 239 4.63 -9.97 20.40
N PRO A 240 5.45 -9.79 21.46
CA PRO A 240 5.62 -8.49 22.10
C PRO A 240 6.02 -7.39 21.11
N LEU A 241 5.73 -6.13 21.44
CA LEU A 241 6.17 -4.98 20.64
C LEU A 241 7.70 -5.00 20.47
N GLY A 242 8.17 -4.74 19.25
CA GLY A 242 9.60 -4.73 18.91
C GLY A 242 10.04 -5.83 17.95
N PHE A 243 11.36 -5.95 17.83
CA PHE A 243 12.04 -6.81 16.86
C PHE A 243 12.39 -8.17 17.46
N HIS A 244 12.12 -9.24 16.70
CA HIS A 244 12.37 -10.63 17.08
C HIS A 244 13.16 -11.32 15.97
N LEU A 245 14.34 -11.84 16.30
CA LEU A 245 15.21 -12.56 15.38
C LEU A 245 15.09 -14.07 15.58
N PHE A 246 15.09 -14.81 14.48
CA PHE A 246 15.01 -16.27 14.46
C PHE A 246 16.21 -16.86 13.72
N ASN A 247 17.03 -17.64 14.44
CA ASN A 247 18.13 -18.41 13.86
C ASN A 247 17.67 -19.76 13.27
N SER A 248 16.44 -20.16 13.59
CA SER A 248 15.79 -21.37 13.07
C SER A 248 14.34 -21.07 12.72
N THR A 249 13.79 -21.81 11.77
CA THR A 249 12.40 -21.65 11.33
C THR A 249 11.41 -21.86 12.50
N PRO A 250 10.50 -20.91 12.78
CA PRO A 250 9.42 -21.13 13.73
C PRO A 250 8.41 -22.18 13.23
N ASP A 251 7.92 -23.04 14.12
CA ASP A 251 6.96 -24.12 13.77
C ASP A 251 5.73 -23.62 13.01
N ILE A 252 5.27 -22.42 13.33
CA ILE A 252 4.06 -21.82 12.73
C ILE A 252 4.19 -21.55 11.21
N VAL A 253 5.41 -21.45 10.69
CA VAL A 253 5.67 -21.26 9.25
C VAL A 253 6.35 -22.47 8.60
N MET A 254 6.60 -23.56 9.35
CA MET A 254 7.26 -24.76 8.81
C MET A 254 6.53 -25.39 7.63
N SER A 255 5.19 -25.37 7.64
CA SER A 255 4.41 -25.88 6.51
C SER A 255 4.67 -25.10 5.22
N ILE A 256 4.88 -23.78 5.32
CA ILE A 256 5.17 -22.91 4.17
C ILE A 256 6.57 -23.20 3.65
N VAL A 257 7.54 -23.46 4.53
CA VAL A 257 8.89 -23.87 4.12
C VAL A 257 8.85 -25.20 3.36
N HIS A 258 8.06 -26.17 3.83
CA HIS A 258 7.89 -27.43 3.10
C HIS A 258 7.21 -27.25 1.74
N ASP A 259 6.19 -26.39 1.66
CA ASP A 259 5.52 -26.05 0.40
C ASP A 259 6.52 -25.45 -0.62
N ASP A 260 7.38 -24.53 -0.17
CA ASP A 260 8.40 -23.88 -1.00
C ASP A 260 9.45 -24.89 -1.50
N VAL A 261 9.92 -25.80 -0.64
CA VAL A 261 10.86 -26.87 -1.01
C VAL A 261 10.23 -27.86 -2.00
N ALA A 262 8.93 -28.16 -1.85
CA ALA A 262 8.19 -29.00 -2.77
C ALA A 262 7.85 -28.32 -4.11
N GLY A 263 8.10 -27.01 -4.25
CA GLY A 263 7.75 -26.24 -5.45
C GLY A 263 6.25 -26.03 -5.61
N SER A 264 5.50 -25.97 -4.49
CA SER A 264 4.05 -25.78 -4.51
C SER A 264 3.67 -24.47 -5.16
N ALA A 265 2.75 -24.52 -6.12
CA ALA A 265 2.33 -23.38 -6.90
C ALA A 265 0.85 -23.04 -6.69
N TYR A 266 0.53 -21.75 -6.71
CA TYR A 266 -0.82 -21.22 -6.44
C TYR A 266 -1.33 -20.43 -7.64
N PRO A 267 -2.62 -20.57 -8.01
CA PRO A 267 -3.16 -19.90 -9.19
C PRO A 267 -3.31 -18.39 -8.97
N ARG A 268 -2.87 -17.61 -9.95
CA ARG A 268 -3.01 -16.15 -10.02
C ARG A 268 -3.54 -15.74 -11.38
N ASN A 269 -4.57 -14.89 -11.39
CA ASN A 269 -5.00 -14.22 -12.61
C ASN A 269 -4.10 -13.00 -12.90
N VAL A 270 -3.27 -13.10 -13.93
CA VAL A 270 -2.33 -12.05 -14.36
C VAL A 270 -2.87 -11.34 -15.61
N GLN A 271 -2.71 -10.02 -15.68
CA GLN A 271 -3.02 -9.27 -16.91
C GLN A 271 -1.90 -9.48 -17.92
N VAL A 272 -2.26 -9.92 -19.14
CA VAL A 272 -1.35 -10.06 -20.28
C VAL A 272 -1.24 -8.74 -21.04
#